data_AF-A0A0S2SCS8-F1
#
_entry.id   AF-A0A0S2SCS8-F1
#
_cell.length_a   1.000
_cell.length_b   1.000
_cell.length_c   1.000
_cell.angle_alpha   90.00
_cell.angle_beta   90.00
_cell.angle_gamma   90.00
#
_symmetry.space_group_name_H-M   'P 1'
#
loop_
_entity.id
_entity.type
_entity.pdbx_description
1 polymer ?
#
loop_
_entity_poly.entity_id
_entity_poly.type
_entity_poly.pdbx_seq_one_letter_code
_entity_poly.pdbx_strand_id
1 'polypeptide(L)'
;MQEAQTSSTTPMRQNAQGHWVPESLIAPADKLRDEVVLAIIAAAREQRAQLAAFKIGAMQQIADFVDLSAEQYGVAWGGTKGNVTLLSFDGRYKLIRAVGEHRKFDERIQAGKALIDQCIARWSDGASSEIRALVDHAFRVSKSGHIDVNQVLSLRQLNIDDPDWLLAMQAAVDAIQVTGTSQYLRLYERDAHGRYIQMSLDLAKL
;
A
#
# COMPACT_ATOMS: atom_id res chain seq x y z
N MET A 1 49.49 -42.63 22.94
CA MET A 1 48.47 -42.46 21.88
C MET A 1 47.12 -42.35 22.57
N GLN A 2 46.50 -41.17 22.55
CA GLN A 2 45.11 -40.99 22.97
C GLN A 2 44.43 -40.29 21.80
N GLU A 3 43.54 -41.03 21.14
CA GLU A 3 42.72 -40.55 20.03
C GLU A 3 41.67 -39.58 20.57
N ALA A 4 41.67 -38.35 20.03
CA ALA A 4 40.67 -37.36 20.33
C ALA A 4 39.32 -37.83 19.72
N GLN A 5 38.35 -38.12 20.58
CA GLN A 5 36.96 -38.36 20.18
C GLN A 5 36.39 -37.07 19.57
N THR A 6 36.29 -37.03 18.25
CA THR A 6 35.51 -36.00 17.55
C THR A 6 34.03 -36.23 17.82
N SER A 7 33.42 -35.39 18.65
CA SER A 7 31.97 -35.37 18.83
C SER A 7 31.30 -35.06 17.49
N SER A 8 30.74 -36.09 16.83
CA SER A 8 29.97 -35.91 15.60
C SER A 8 28.58 -35.36 15.96
N THR A 9 28.38 -34.06 15.79
CA THR A 9 27.05 -33.46 15.89
C THR A 9 26.23 -33.89 14.68
N THR A 10 25.16 -34.67 14.90
CA THR A 10 24.21 -35.02 13.83
C THR A 10 23.60 -33.72 13.27
N PRO A 11 23.68 -33.48 11.95
CA PRO A 11 23.07 -32.29 11.35
C PRO A 11 21.55 -32.37 11.51
N MET A 12 20.95 -31.28 11.99
CA MET A 12 19.53 -31.14 12.31
C MET A 12 18.94 -29.94 11.57
N ARG A 13 17.69 -30.04 11.09
CA ARG A 13 16.93 -28.91 10.54
C ARG A 13 15.61 -28.74 11.25
N GLN A 14 15.14 -27.50 11.36
CA GLN A 14 13.83 -27.19 11.94
C GLN A 14 12.75 -27.27 10.87
N ASN A 15 11.65 -27.98 11.16
CA ASN A 15 10.50 -28.05 10.25
C ASN A 15 9.50 -26.89 10.49
N ALA A 16 8.45 -26.82 9.68
CA ALA A 16 7.44 -25.75 9.75
C ALA A 16 6.62 -25.71 11.07
N GLN A 17 6.62 -26.80 11.85
CA GLN A 17 5.98 -26.88 13.17
C GLN A 17 6.94 -26.46 14.30
N GLY A 18 8.19 -26.15 13.97
CA GLY A 18 9.22 -25.77 14.94
C GLY A 18 10.01 -26.94 15.53
N HIS A 19 9.79 -28.18 15.08
CA HIS A 19 10.52 -29.37 15.58
C HIS A 19 11.88 -29.53 14.89
N TRP A 20 12.90 -29.95 15.65
CA TRP A 20 14.22 -30.32 15.12
C TRP A 20 14.22 -31.76 14.63
N VAL A 21 14.52 -31.95 13.35
CA VAL A 21 14.54 -33.24 12.68
C VAL A 21 15.97 -33.53 12.20
N PRO A 22 16.55 -34.71 12.51
CA PRO A 22 17.82 -35.13 11.94
C PRO A 22 17.76 -35.13 10.42
N GLU A 23 18.77 -34.58 9.75
CA GLU A 23 18.75 -34.48 8.28
C GLU A 23 18.63 -35.85 7.61
N SER A 24 19.15 -36.92 8.20
CA SER A 24 19.02 -38.28 7.66
C SER A 24 17.57 -38.77 7.58
N LEU A 25 16.65 -38.21 8.37
CA LEU A 25 15.24 -38.58 8.42
C LEU A 25 14.35 -37.71 7.53
N ILE A 26 14.92 -36.69 6.88
CA ILE A 26 14.19 -35.84 5.92
C ILE A 26 14.23 -36.52 4.55
N ALA A 27 13.07 -36.68 3.91
CA ALA A 27 12.99 -37.32 2.60
C ALA A 27 13.83 -36.56 1.57
N PRO A 28 14.54 -37.24 0.64
CA PRO A 28 15.37 -36.58 -0.37
C PRO A 28 14.61 -35.55 -1.21
N ALA A 29 13.35 -35.83 -1.56
CA ALA A 29 12.49 -34.91 -2.31
C ALA A 29 12.19 -33.61 -1.52
N ASP A 30 12.06 -33.70 -0.20
CA ASP A 30 11.80 -32.53 0.65
C ASP A 30 13.06 -31.67 0.78
N LYS A 31 14.25 -32.28 0.87
CA LYS A 31 15.53 -31.56 0.83
C LYS A 31 15.73 -30.82 -0.47
N LEU A 32 15.49 -31.50 -1.61
CA LEU A 32 15.61 -30.88 -2.92
C LEU A 32 14.61 -29.73 -3.09
N ARG A 33 13.38 -29.88 -2.60
CA ARG A 33 12.39 -28.79 -2.60
C ARG A 33 12.85 -27.60 -1.77
N ASP A 34 13.36 -27.86 -0.56
CA ASP A 34 13.92 -26.84 0.33
C ASP A 34 15.06 -26.08 -0.35
N GLU A 35 16.00 -26.79 -0.96
CA GLU A 35 17.12 -26.19 -1.71
C GLU A 35 16.65 -25.28 -2.86
N VAL A 36 15.69 -25.74 -3.67
CA VAL A 36 15.12 -24.95 -4.76
C VAL A 36 14.44 -23.69 -4.22
N VAL A 37 13.62 -23.81 -3.17
CA VAL A 37 12.93 -22.66 -2.57
C VAL A 37 13.94 -21.67 -2.01
N LEU A 38 14.92 -22.13 -1.24
CA LEU A 38 15.93 -21.26 -0.62
C LEU A 38 16.78 -20.55 -1.67
N ALA A 39 17.17 -21.23 -2.75
CA ALA A 39 17.92 -20.64 -3.85
C ALA A 39 17.12 -19.52 -4.55
N ILE A 40 15.85 -19.78 -4.89
CA ILE A 40 14.98 -18.78 -5.53
C ILE A 40 14.75 -17.58 -4.59
N ILE A 41 14.50 -17.83 -3.30
CA ILE A 41 14.29 -16.77 -2.31
C ILE A 41 15.57 -15.94 -2.10
N ALA A 42 16.75 -16.57 -2.12
CA ALA A 42 18.02 -15.85 -2.04
C ALA A 42 18.20 -14.89 -3.22
N ALA A 43 17.99 -15.38 -4.46
CA ALA A 43 18.05 -14.53 -5.66
C ALA A 43 17.00 -13.41 -5.62
N ALA A 44 15.77 -13.72 -5.20
CA ALA A 44 14.71 -12.72 -5.07
C ALA A 44 15.04 -11.63 -4.04
N ARG A 45 15.70 -11.98 -2.93
CA ARG A 45 16.17 -11.01 -1.91
C ARG A 45 17.21 -10.05 -2.49
N GLU A 46 18.12 -10.55 -3.32
CA GLU A 46 19.11 -9.72 -3.98
C GLU A 46 18.45 -8.72 -4.95
N GLN A 47 17.55 -9.19 -5.82
CA GLN A 47 16.80 -8.33 -6.73
C GLN A 47 15.98 -7.28 -5.98
N ARG A 48 15.33 -7.67 -4.88
CA ARG A 48 14.60 -6.75 -3.99
C ARG A 48 15.52 -5.68 -3.39
N ALA A 49 16.73 -6.04 -2.97
CA ALA A 49 17.69 -5.09 -2.43
C ALA A 49 18.15 -4.09 -3.50
N GLN A 50 18.42 -4.57 -4.72
CA GLN A 50 18.79 -3.71 -5.85
C GLN A 50 17.66 -2.74 -6.22
N LEU A 51 16.41 -3.20 -6.30
CA LEU A 51 15.25 -2.34 -6.55
C LEU A 51 15.01 -1.32 -5.44
N ALA A 52 15.24 -1.69 -4.17
CA ALA A 52 15.13 -0.77 -3.05
C ALA A 52 16.21 0.33 -3.10
N ALA A 53 17.46 -0.05 -3.36
CA ALA A 53 18.57 0.89 -3.53
C ALA A 53 18.34 1.84 -4.71
N PHE A 54 17.90 1.30 -5.86
CA PHE A 54 17.51 2.08 -7.02
C PHE A 54 16.41 3.09 -6.69
N LYS A 55 15.34 2.67 -5.99
CA LYS A 55 14.26 3.57 -5.58
C LYS A 55 14.79 4.72 -4.72
N ILE A 56 15.61 4.45 -3.71
CA ILE A 56 16.17 5.47 -2.82
C ILE A 56 17.04 6.44 -3.61
N GLY A 57 17.98 5.92 -4.42
CA GLY A 57 18.88 6.75 -5.22
C GLY A 57 18.14 7.63 -6.22
N ALA A 58 17.16 7.09 -6.94
CA ALA A 58 16.36 7.85 -7.90
C ALA A 58 15.52 8.95 -7.20
N MET A 59 14.95 8.68 -6.02
CA MET A 59 14.22 9.69 -5.26
C MET A 59 15.13 10.83 -4.80
N GLN A 60 16.35 10.52 -4.36
CA GLN A 60 17.33 11.52 -3.96
C GLN A 60 17.74 12.39 -5.15
N GLN A 61 18.07 11.78 -6.30
CA GLN A 61 18.41 12.52 -7.52
C GLN A 61 17.30 13.47 -7.98
N ILE A 62 16.04 13.03 -7.89
CA ILE A 62 14.90 13.90 -8.21
C ILE A 62 14.79 15.06 -7.21
N ALA A 63 15.03 14.81 -5.92
CA ALA A 63 15.00 15.86 -4.90
C ALA A 63 16.12 16.89 -5.15
N ASP A 64 17.36 16.43 -5.29
CA ASP A 64 18.53 17.28 -5.56
C ASP A 64 18.34 18.14 -6.81
N PHE A 65 17.78 17.56 -7.88
CA PHE A 65 17.49 18.30 -9.11
C PHE A 65 16.43 19.40 -8.91
N VAL A 66 15.37 19.11 -8.17
CA VAL A 66 14.30 20.08 -7.88
C VAL A 66 14.84 21.22 -7.03
N ASP A 67 15.64 20.90 -6.01
CA ASP A 67 16.26 21.89 -5.13
C ASP A 67 17.20 22.81 -5.94
N LEU A 68 18.09 22.24 -6.75
CA LEU A 68 18.98 22.99 -7.64
C LEU A 68 18.22 23.87 -8.63
N SER A 69 17.10 23.38 -9.18
CA SER A 69 16.26 24.15 -10.10
C SER A 69 15.60 25.34 -9.41
N ALA A 70 15.16 25.18 -8.15
CA ALA A 70 14.53 26.25 -7.38
C ALA A 70 15.53 27.32 -6.91
N GLU A 71 16.75 26.91 -6.55
CA GLU A 71 17.85 27.82 -6.20
C GLU A 71 18.13 28.85 -7.31
N GLN A 72 18.01 28.47 -8.58
CA GLN A 72 18.20 29.38 -9.72
C GLN A 72 17.24 30.58 -9.71
N TYR A 73 16.09 30.45 -9.05
CA TYR A 73 15.08 31.49 -8.94
C TYR A 73 15.04 32.15 -7.55
N GLY A 74 16.02 31.84 -6.68
CA GLY A 74 16.08 32.38 -5.31
C GLY A 74 14.93 31.90 -4.41
N VAL A 75 14.25 30.81 -4.80
CA VAL A 75 13.16 30.22 -4.03
C VAL A 75 13.70 28.96 -3.37
N ALA A 76 13.62 28.88 -2.03
CA ALA A 76 13.80 27.61 -1.35
C ALA A 76 12.58 26.73 -1.69
N TRP A 77 12.80 25.59 -2.34
CA TRP A 77 11.74 24.61 -2.56
C TRP A 77 11.31 24.03 -1.20
N GLY A 78 10.32 24.65 -0.58
CA GLY A 78 9.92 24.40 0.82
C GLY A 78 9.18 23.08 1.08
N GLY A 79 9.38 22.04 0.26
CA GLY A 79 8.66 20.79 0.48
C GLY A 79 9.17 19.58 -0.30
N THR A 80 9.59 18.56 0.46
CA THR A 80 9.56 17.14 0.06
C THR A 80 8.15 16.65 -0.32
N LYS A 81 7.13 17.51 -0.16
CA LYS A 81 5.73 17.28 -0.50
C LYS A 81 5.41 17.84 -1.88
N GLY A 82 5.08 16.95 -2.80
CA GLY A 82 4.56 17.33 -4.10
C GLY A 82 4.90 16.29 -5.17
N ASN A 83 3.95 16.09 -6.07
CA ASN A 83 4.18 15.31 -7.28
C ASN A 83 5.15 16.08 -8.18
N VAL A 84 6.20 15.41 -8.65
CA VAL A 84 7.18 15.99 -9.58
C VAL A 84 7.15 15.18 -10.87
N THR A 85 7.11 15.86 -12.01
CA THR A 85 7.24 15.24 -13.33
C THR A 85 8.48 15.79 -14.02
N LEU A 86 9.40 14.91 -14.39
CA LEU A 86 10.59 15.25 -15.19
C LEU A 86 10.48 14.56 -16.54
N LEU A 87 10.90 15.26 -17.60
CA LEU A 87 10.98 14.73 -18.96
C LEU A 87 12.44 14.70 -19.39
N SER A 88 12.83 13.69 -20.17
CA SER A 88 14.09 13.76 -20.91
C SER A 88 14.02 14.91 -21.93
N PHE A 89 15.19 15.42 -22.35
CA PHE A 89 15.27 16.55 -23.27
C PHE A 89 14.55 16.29 -24.61
N ASP A 90 14.66 15.06 -25.14
CA ASP A 90 13.95 14.61 -26.34
C ASP A 90 12.47 14.27 -26.09
N GLY A 91 12.01 14.34 -24.85
CA GLY A 91 10.67 13.97 -24.43
C GLY A 91 10.33 12.49 -24.59
N ARG A 92 11.32 11.60 -24.83
CA ARG A 92 11.08 10.16 -24.96
C ARG A 92 10.76 9.51 -23.62
N TYR A 93 11.40 9.96 -22.55
CA TYR A 93 11.27 9.41 -21.21
C TYR A 93 10.58 10.38 -20.26
N LYS A 94 9.81 9.84 -19.34
CA LYS A 94 9.13 10.61 -18.29
C LYS A 94 9.28 9.91 -16.94
N LEU A 95 9.73 10.67 -15.94
CA LEU A 95 9.83 10.27 -14.55
C LEU A 95 8.79 11.01 -13.73
N ILE A 96 8.05 10.29 -12.89
CA ILE A 96 7.10 10.88 -11.95
C ILE A 96 7.42 10.40 -10.54
N ARG A 97 7.76 11.33 -9.65
CA ARG A 97 7.70 11.12 -8.20
C ARG A 97 6.29 11.51 -7.76
N ALA A 98 5.50 10.54 -7.33
CA ALA A 98 4.17 10.78 -6.75
C ALA A 98 4.19 10.59 -5.24
N VAL A 99 3.51 11.48 -4.51
CA VAL A 99 3.33 11.38 -3.06
C VAL A 99 1.86 11.09 -2.79
N GLY A 100 1.57 9.91 -2.23
CA GLY A 100 0.23 9.53 -1.78
C GLY A 100 0.10 9.66 -0.27
N GLU A 101 -1.00 10.23 0.21
CA GLU A 101 -1.32 10.29 1.63
C GLU A 101 -2.08 9.03 2.05
N HIS A 102 -1.71 8.47 3.20
CA HIS A 102 -2.50 7.44 3.86
C HIS A 102 -3.43 8.12 4.85
N ARG A 103 -4.73 7.92 4.66
CA ARG A 103 -5.78 8.49 5.51
C ARG A 103 -6.40 7.39 6.35
N LYS A 104 -6.64 7.67 7.63
CA LYS A 104 -7.47 6.85 8.51
C LYS A 104 -8.47 7.74 9.22
N PHE A 105 -9.55 7.13 9.67
CA PHE A 105 -10.46 7.80 10.57
C PHE A 105 -10.03 7.62 12.02
N ASP A 106 -10.16 8.67 12.83
CA ASP A 106 -10.10 8.61 14.28
C ASP A 106 -11.46 8.19 14.88
N GLU A 107 -11.61 8.23 16.21
CA GLU A 107 -12.81 7.78 16.92
C GLU A 107 -14.11 8.49 16.51
N ARG A 108 -14.03 9.72 15.96
CA ARG A 108 -15.21 10.54 15.60
C ARG A 108 -16.04 9.90 14.48
N ILE A 109 -15.45 8.99 13.71
CA ILE A 109 -16.18 8.27 12.67
C ILE A 109 -17.28 7.36 13.23
N GLN A 110 -17.15 6.91 14.48
CA GLN A 110 -18.21 6.14 15.14
C GLN A 110 -19.43 7.02 15.43
N ALA A 111 -19.21 8.28 15.80
CA ALA A 111 -20.28 9.25 15.98
C ALA A 111 -20.96 9.57 14.63
N GLY A 112 -20.17 9.78 13.57
CA GLY A 112 -20.71 9.96 12.22
C GLY A 112 -21.54 8.76 11.74
N LYS A 113 -21.06 7.53 11.99
CA LYS A 113 -21.82 6.31 11.67
C LYS A 113 -23.16 6.25 12.42
N ALA A 114 -23.16 6.54 13.71
CA ALA A 114 -24.38 6.50 14.51
C ALA A 114 -25.44 7.48 13.97
N LEU A 115 -25.03 8.67 13.53
CA LEU A 115 -25.93 9.65 12.89
C LEU A 115 -26.45 9.17 11.54
N ILE A 116 -25.60 8.55 10.70
CA ILE A 116 -26.03 7.94 9.43
C ILE A 116 -27.07 6.83 9.67
N ASP A 117 -26.80 5.93 10.63
CA ASP A 117 -27.71 4.84 10.98
C ASP A 117 -29.09 5.39 11.45
N GLN A 118 -29.09 6.48 12.22
CA GLN A 118 -30.33 7.15 12.66
C GLN A 118 -31.11 7.75 11.48
N CYS A 119 -30.42 8.41 10.54
CA CYS A 119 -31.05 8.93 9.33
C CYS A 119 -31.69 7.81 8.52
N ILE A 120 -30.95 6.72 8.28
CA ILE A 120 -31.43 5.55 7.53
C ILE A 120 -32.64 4.93 8.21
N ALA A 121 -32.59 4.72 9.54
CA ALA A 121 -33.68 4.13 10.28
C ALA A 121 -34.95 4.98 10.19
N ARG A 122 -34.81 6.31 10.29
CA ARG A 122 -35.92 7.26 10.16
C ARG A 122 -36.51 7.27 8.74
N TRP A 123 -35.68 7.24 7.71
CA TRP A 123 -36.15 7.23 6.32
C TRP A 123 -36.71 5.88 5.85
N SER A 124 -36.31 4.80 6.51
CA SER A 124 -36.77 3.44 6.21
C SER A 124 -38.03 3.06 7.00
N ASP A 125 -38.61 3.99 7.76
CA ASP A 125 -39.85 3.72 8.50
C ASP A 125 -41.01 3.48 7.53
N GLY A 126 -41.69 2.34 7.70
CA GLY A 126 -42.71 1.85 6.75
C GLY A 126 -42.17 1.21 5.46
N ALA A 127 -40.85 1.10 5.26
CA ALA A 127 -40.27 0.38 4.13
C ALA A 127 -40.39 -1.15 4.30
N SER A 128 -40.46 -1.89 3.19
CA SER A 128 -40.50 -3.35 3.25
C SER A 128 -39.18 -3.91 3.80
N SER A 129 -39.23 -5.10 4.40
CA SER A 129 -38.03 -5.74 4.96
C SER A 129 -36.93 -5.96 3.93
N GLU A 130 -37.29 -6.14 2.65
CA GLU A 130 -36.37 -6.28 1.53
C GLU A 130 -35.64 -4.96 1.23
N ILE A 131 -36.34 -3.82 1.25
CA ILE A 131 -35.74 -2.49 1.03
C ILE A 131 -34.79 -2.16 2.18
N ARG A 132 -35.21 -2.44 3.41
CA ARG A 132 -34.37 -2.22 4.60
C ARG A 132 -33.09 -3.06 4.55
N ALA A 133 -33.20 -4.33 4.15
CA ALA A 133 -32.05 -5.22 3.99
C ALA A 133 -31.08 -4.74 2.89
N LEU A 134 -31.58 -4.19 1.78
CA LEU A 134 -30.75 -3.62 0.72
C LEU A 134 -29.98 -2.38 1.21
N VAL A 135 -30.64 -1.51 1.97
CA VAL A 135 -30.01 -0.32 2.54
C VAL A 135 -28.96 -0.74 3.59
N ASP A 136 -29.31 -1.57 4.57
CA ASP A 136 -28.35 -2.06 5.59
C ASP A 136 -27.14 -2.77 4.97
N HIS A 137 -27.35 -3.52 3.87
CA HIS A 137 -26.26 -4.16 3.14
C HIS A 137 -25.36 -3.15 2.42
N ALA A 138 -25.95 -2.14 1.77
CA ALA A 138 -25.21 -1.09 1.07
C ALA A 138 -24.36 -0.22 2.01
N PHE A 139 -24.76 -0.08 3.27
CA PHE A 139 -24.05 0.69 4.30
C PHE A 139 -23.19 -0.18 5.24
N ARG A 140 -23.04 -1.47 4.95
CA ARG A 140 -22.28 -2.37 5.81
C ARG A 140 -20.78 -2.03 5.76
N VAL A 141 -20.25 -1.74 6.92
CA VAL A 141 -18.81 -1.59 7.16
C VAL A 141 -18.08 -2.89 6.86
N SER A 142 -16.84 -2.79 6.35
CA SER A 142 -16.01 -3.97 6.01
C SER A 142 -15.98 -5.02 7.13
N LYS A 143 -15.74 -6.30 6.77
CA LYS A 143 -15.71 -7.44 7.70
C LYS A 143 -14.81 -7.27 8.94
N SER A 144 -13.88 -6.32 8.92
CA SER A 144 -12.97 -5.98 10.02
C SER A 144 -13.50 -4.89 10.98
N GLY A 145 -14.71 -4.36 10.79
CA GLY A 145 -15.24 -3.25 11.59
C GLY A 145 -14.63 -1.88 11.26
N HIS A 146 -13.83 -1.80 10.19
CA HIS A 146 -13.22 -0.57 9.69
C HIS A 146 -14.10 0.10 8.64
N ILE A 147 -14.43 1.37 8.87
CA ILE A 147 -15.17 2.25 7.96
C ILE A 147 -14.29 2.59 6.76
N ASP A 148 -14.76 2.30 5.55
CA ASP A 148 -14.04 2.62 4.32
C ASP A 148 -14.15 4.12 4.02
N VAL A 149 -12.99 4.78 3.97
CA VAL A 149 -12.86 6.21 3.67
C VAL A 149 -13.52 6.56 2.34
N ASN A 150 -13.38 5.72 1.32
CA ASN A 150 -13.94 5.99 0.00
C ASN A 150 -15.47 5.90 0.00
N GLN A 151 -16.03 4.95 0.76
CA GLN A 151 -17.47 4.79 0.87
C GLN A 151 -18.09 6.00 1.56
N VAL A 152 -17.51 6.45 2.68
CA VAL A 152 -18.00 7.66 3.38
C VAL A 152 -17.86 8.92 2.53
N LEU A 153 -16.74 9.09 1.83
CA LEU A 153 -16.57 10.21 0.89
C LEU A 153 -17.54 10.15 -0.30
N SER A 154 -17.97 8.95 -0.72
CA SER A 154 -18.98 8.80 -1.78
C SER A 154 -20.36 9.26 -1.32
N LEU A 155 -20.72 9.07 -0.04
CA LEU A 155 -22.02 9.51 0.51
C LEU A 155 -22.18 11.03 0.47
N ARG A 156 -21.08 11.77 0.59
CA ARG A 156 -21.09 13.24 0.49
C ARG A 156 -21.51 13.75 -0.90
N GLN A 157 -21.46 12.90 -1.93
CA GLN A 157 -21.91 13.30 -3.27
C GLN A 157 -23.44 13.38 -3.35
N LEU A 158 -24.15 12.81 -2.38
CA LEU A 158 -25.60 12.89 -2.29
C LEU A 158 -26.00 14.26 -1.71
N ASN A 159 -26.76 15.03 -2.47
CA ASN A 159 -27.28 16.31 -2.04
C ASN A 159 -28.54 16.11 -1.18
N ILE A 160 -28.34 15.90 0.13
CA ILE A 160 -29.40 15.64 1.11
C ILE A 160 -29.38 16.76 2.15
N ASP A 161 -30.48 17.50 2.25
CA ASP A 161 -30.64 18.67 3.11
C ASP A 161 -31.19 18.33 4.52
N ASP A 162 -30.85 17.14 5.03
CA ASP A 162 -31.25 16.72 6.37
C ASP A 162 -30.20 17.16 7.41
N PRO A 163 -30.58 17.86 8.50
CA PRO A 163 -29.63 18.38 9.48
C PRO A 163 -28.75 17.31 10.13
N ASP A 164 -29.30 16.14 10.42
CA ASP A 164 -28.57 15.03 11.05
C ASP A 164 -27.60 14.40 10.04
N TRP A 165 -28.01 14.33 8.77
CA TRP A 165 -27.15 13.88 7.67
C TRP A 165 -25.96 14.81 7.45
N LEU A 166 -26.20 16.13 7.42
CA LEU A 166 -25.14 17.12 7.28
C LEU A 166 -24.16 17.05 8.46
N LEU A 167 -24.66 16.89 9.68
CA LEU A 167 -23.84 16.70 10.87
C LEU A 167 -23.02 15.40 10.79
N ALA A 168 -23.61 14.32 10.28
CA ALA A 168 -22.92 13.05 10.09
C ALA A 168 -21.78 13.15 9.07
N MET A 169 -22.02 13.84 7.95
CA MET A 169 -21.00 14.10 6.92
C MET A 169 -19.88 14.99 7.46
N GLN A 170 -20.21 15.98 8.29
CA GLN A 170 -19.22 16.82 8.95
C GLN A 170 -18.34 16.00 9.91
N ALA A 171 -18.96 15.20 10.79
CA ALA A 171 -18.23 14.33 11.72
C ALA A 171 -17.32 13.33 10.99
N ALA A 172 -17.77 12.81 9.85
CA ALA A 172 -16.94 11.97 8.99
C ALA A 172 -15.71 12.70 8.44
N VAL A 173 -15.87 13.94 7.97
CA VAL A 173 -14.74 14.75 7.47
C VAL A 173 -13.75 15.06 8.59
N ASP A 174 -14.27 15.46 9.75
CA ASP A 174 -13.45 15.83 10.91
C ASP A 174 -12.69 14.64 11.50
N ALA A 175 -13.17 13.42 11.24
CA ALA A 175 -12.50 12.20 11.64
C ALA A 175 -11.29 11.86 10.76
N ILE A 176 -11.12 12.48 9.57
CA ILE A 176 -10.03 12.14 8.64
C ILE A 176 -8.70 12.63 9.20
N GLN A 177 -7.82 11.68 9.51
CA GLN A 177 -6.44 11.92 9.89
C GLN A 177 -5.48 11.42 8.80
N VAL A 178 -4.47 12.22 8.48
CA VAL A 178 -3.35 11.77 7.63
C VAL A 178 -2.37 11.02 8.52
N THR A 179 -2.31 9.70 8.35
CA THR A 179 -1.48 8.81 9.17
C THR A 179 -0.11 8.51 8.59
N GLY A 180 0.15 8.97 7.36
CA GLY A 180 1.46 8.79 6.72
C GLY A 180 1.45 9.23 5.26
N THR A 181 2.62 9.16 4.63
CA THR A 181 2.78 9.40 3.19
C THR A 181 3.61 8.28 2.57
N SER A 182 3.25 7.89 1.34
CA SER A 182 4.01 6.96 0.51
C SER A 182 4.52 7.68 -0.72
N GLN A 183 5.80 7.48 -1.02
CA GLN A 183 6.41 7.96 -2.24
C GLN A 183 6.51 6.84 -3.28
N TYR A 184 6.05 7.14 -4.48
CA TYR A 184 6.00 6.23 -5.62
C TYR A 184 6.83 6.81 -6.77
N LEU A 185 7.69 5.98 -7.36
CA LEU A 185 8.41 6.31 -8.59
C LEU A 185 7.67 5.64 -9.74
N ARG A 186 7.34 6.42 -10.78
CA ARG A 186 6.76 5.89 -12.02
C ARG A 186 7.65 6.29 -13.18
N LEU A 187 8.01 5.30 -13.98
CA LEU A 187 8.92 5.41 -15.12
C LEU A 187 8.10 5.18 -16.39
N TYR A 188 8.30 6.01 -17.41
CA TYR A 188 7.59 5.89 -18.67
C TYR A 188 8.52 6.08 -19.86
N GLU A 189 8.19 5.40 -20.96
CA GLU A 189 8.79 5.57 -22.28
C GLU A 189 7.69 5.83 -23.31
N ARG A 190 7.96 6.68 -24.30
CA ARG A 190 7.06 6.90 -25.43
C ARG A 190 7.09 5.72 -26.41
N ASP A 191 5.92 5.23 -26.80
CA ASP A 191 5.76 4.30 -27.91
C ASP A 191 5.89 5.02 -29.27
N ALA A 192 5.85 4.24 -30.36
CA ALA A 192 5.90 4.75 -31.73
C ALA A 192 4.75 5.71 -32.10
N HIS A 193 3.68 5.75 -31.29
CA HIS A 193 2.53 6.64 -31.46
C HIS A 193 2.60 7.86 -30.51
N GLY A 194 3.71 8.04 -29.80
CA GLY A 194 3.94 9.15 -28.87
C GLY A 194 3.25 9.01 -27.50
N ARG A 195 2.64 7.85 -27.21
CA ARG A 195 1.98 7.59 -25.92
C ARG A 195 2.99 7.10 -24.90
N TYR A 196 2.89 7.61 -23.68
CA TYR A 196 3.73 7.14 -22.57
C TYR A 196 3.23 5.79 -22.03
N ILE A 197 4.03 4.76 -22.21
CA ILE A 197 3.83 3.43 -21.64
C ILE A 197 4.66 3.33 -20.37
N GLN A 198 4.05 2.81 -19.30
CA GLN A 198 4.73 2.66 -18.02
C GLN A 198 5.74 1.51 -18.10
N MET A 199 7.01 1.78 -17.79
CA MET A 199 8.02 0.77 -17.56
C MET A 199 7.87 0.25 -16.13
N SER A 200 7.13 -0.85 -15.98
CA SER A 200 6.88 -1.48 -14.69
C SER A 200 8.10 -2.24 -14.20
N LEU A 201 8.46 -2.07 -12.92
CA LEU A 201 9.45 -2.92 -12.23
C LEU A 201 8.77 -3.99 -11.35
N ASP A 202 7.46 -4.16 -11.49
CA ASP A 202 6.68 -5.23 -10.87
C ASP A 202 6.92 -6.53 -11.64
N LEU A 203 7.45 -7.55 -10.96
CA LEU A 203 7.78 -8.87 -11.53
C LEU A 203 6.59 -9.52 -12.24
N ALA A 204 5.35 -9.28 -11.78
CA ALA A 204 4.15 -9.84 -12.42
C ALA A 204 3.79 -9.17 -13.76
N LYS A 205 4.46 -8.06 -14.11
CA LYS A 205 4.20 -7.23 -15.30
C LYS A 205 5.43 -7.10 -16.20
N LEU A 206 6.51 -7.83 -15.91
CA LEU A 206 7.71 -7.92 -16.75
C LEU A 206 7.47 -8.80 -17.98
#